data_AF-A0A7V3E6U4-F1
#
_entry.id   AF-A0A7V3E6U4-F1
#
_cell.length_a   1.000
_cell.length_b   1.000
_cell.length_c   1.000
_cell.angle_alpha   90.00
_cell.angle_beta   90.00
_cell.angle_gamma   90.00
#
_symmetry.space_group_name_H-M   'P 1'
#
loop_
_entity.id
_entity.type
_entity.pdbx_description
1 polymer ?
#
loop_
_entity_poly.entity_id
_entity_poly.type
_entity_poly.pdbx_seq_one_letter_code
_entity_poly.pdbx_strand_id
1 'polypeptide(L)'
;MYYQLAKPKKINFWYAPFVSDENGNNTANDFTLYWFQRNLQQAHLQQNDFFVTLQTFGWRDKQTNLFSGYRTPTPEEISAETMLARAHGIKGLFYEHYYSIRNMEFGGRYYIIDGLVDTLQNGGFPLTPRWNKVEAIFNRLKGVLGKTLMNLNYNSSYLQLRRYIHEPTTQSVTKYYLTLSEVSLEGFPKIDFHSGFLEDKNNNDNKFFLLTNQITVGSRLVELSLIKPVTGFYNYRFRNVEPQYNFDTTYQNTFTTTLNFPAGEGYLYQVAPVVKYGGKLAYNDTIKSNTTLFEDMTIKNNVKLIIDRGKYYTITDTVTLEGTGFITGAGYLNAEQNGAVNINQWTQSIFKGRQINNPKIIWGRYPTSGMVTKYRIFRAIGNNQFIQIAEVDSTKRQFIDSTTII
;
A
#
# COMPACT_ATOMS: atom_id res chain seq x y z
N MET A 1 26.05 -19.08 -21.84
CA MET A 1 26.49 -20.48 -21.66
C MET A 1 26.49 -20.93 -20.19
N TYR A 2 26.98 -20.14 -19.23
CA TYR A 2 27.01 -20.53 -17.79
C TYR A 2 25.65 -20.55 -17.05
N TYR A 3 24.64 -19.80 -17.52
CA TYR A 3 23.30 -19.76 -16.89
C TYR A 3 22.61 -21.14 -16.87
N GLN A 4 22.86 -21.96 -17.90
CA GLN A 4 22.31 -23.33 -18.00
C GLN A 4 23.00 -24.30 -17.03
N LEU A 5 24.23 -24.02 -16.60
CA LEU A 5 25.00 -24.88 -15.69
C LEU A 5 24.63 -24.63 -14.21
N ALA A 6 24.41 -23.36 -13.82
CA ALA A 6 24.15 -23.01 -12.43
C ALA A 6 22.67 -23.10 -12.02
N LYS A 7 21.72 -23.07 -12.96
CA LYS A 7 20.26 -23.00 -12.73
C LYS A 7 19.89 -22.11 -11.51
N PRO A 8 20.41 -20.88 -11.40
CA PRO A 8 20.18 -20.05 -10.23
C PRO A 8 18.68 -19.81 -10.07
N LYS A 9 18.15 -20.07 -8.87
CA LYS A 9 16.70 -20.00 -8.62
C LYS A 9 16.14 -18.60 -8.88
N LYS A 10 16.93 -17.53 -8.66
CA LYS A 10 16.57 -16.12 -8.86
C LYS A 10 17.81 -15.30 -9.24
N ILE A 11 17.64 -14.32 -10.13
CA ILE A 11 18.65 -13.30 -10.45
C ILE A 11 18.87 -12.44 -9.21
N ASN A 12 20.14 -12.24 -8.85
CA ASN A 12 20.60 -11.13 -8.03
C ASN A 12 21.54 -10.31 -8.89
N PHE A 13 21.34 -9.00 -8.97
CA PHE A 13 22.29 -8.13 -9.65
C PHE A 13 22.66 -6.96 -8.76
N TRP A 14 23.87 -6.47 -8.97
CA TRP A 14 24.39 -5.28 -8.32
C TRP A 14 24.34 -4.12 -9.30
N TYR A 15 23.91 -2.95 -8.84
CA TYR A 15 23.91 -1.73 -9.63
C TYR A 15 24.23 -0.53 -8.74
N ALA A 16 25.20 0.28 -9.15
CA ALA A 16 25.66 1.46 -8.41
C ALA A 16 25.37 2.73 -9.23
N PRO A 17 24.22 3.40 -9.00
CA PRO A 17 23.82 4.55 -9.81
C PRO A 17 24.65 5.81 -9.49
N PHE A 18 25.27 5.92 -8.32
CA PHE A 18 25.91 7.16 -7.87
C PHE A 18 27.41 7.15 -8.19
N VAL A 19 27.77 7.77 -9.31
CA VAL A 19 29.12 7.81 -9.87
C VAL A 19 29.73 9.21 -9.85
N SER A 20 31.07 9.27 -9.93
CA SER A 20 31.83 10.52 -10.07
C SER A 20 32.77 10.46 -11.29
N ASP A 21 33.13 11.62 -11.86
CA ASP A 21 34.23 11.69 -12.83
C ASP A 21 35.59 11.56 -12.13
N GLU A 22 36.64 11.57 -12.95
CA GLU A 22 38.06 11.59 -12.55
C GLU A 22 38.46 12.79 -11.70
N ASN A 23 37.68 13.88 -11.74
CA ASN A 23 37.90 15.09 -10.95
C ASN A 23 37.07 15.08 -9.64
N GLY A 24 36.37 13.98 -9.35
CA GLY A 24 35.49 13.86 -8.20
C GLY A 24 34.17 14.63 -8.32
N ASN A 25 33.86 15.20 -9.49
CA ASN A 25 32.58 15.83 -9.74
C ASN A 25 31.50 14.76 -9.88
N ASN A 26 30.29 15.11 -9.45
CA ASN A 26 29.13 14.25 -9.59
C ASN A 26 28.76 14.14 -11.09
N THR A 27 29.16 13.04 -11.73
CA THR A 27 28.71 12.68 -13.09
C THR A 27 27.35 12.04 -13.07
N ALA A 28 26.92 11.59 -11.90
CA ALA A 28 25.56 11.23 -11.60
C ALA A 28 24.64 12.45 -11.54
N ASN A 29 24.46 13.12 -12.68
CA ASN A 29 23.39 14.07 -12.91
C ASN A 29 22.04 13.33 -12.91
N ASP A 30 20.92 14.06 -13.03
CA ASP A 30 19.55 13.60 -12.74
C ASP A 30 19.11 12.26 -13.39
N PHE A 31 19.90 11.67 -14.29
CA PHE A 31 19.66 10.41 -15.02
C PHE A 31 20.15 9.11 -14.35
N THR A 32 20.68 9.12 -13.13
CA THR A 32 21.29 7.90 -12.57
C THR A 32 20.30 6.85 -12.13
N LEU A 33 19.25 7.28 -11.45
CA LEU A 33 18.12 6.42 -11.09
C LEU A 33 17.32 6.00 -12.32
N TYR A 34 17.40 6.74 -13.44
CA TYR A 34 16.78 6.33 -14.70
C TYR A 34 17.37 5.03 -15.26
N TRP A 35 18.69 4.90 -15.31
CA TRP A 35 19.30 3.66 -15.78
C TRP A 35 19.06 2.51 -14.81
N PHE A 36 19.08 2.80 -13.51
CA PHE A 36 18.74 1.81 -12.50
C PHE A 36 17.29 1.29 -12.67
N GLN A 37 16.32 2.20 -12.86
CA GLN A 37 14.93 1.91 -13.17
C GLN A 37 14.79 0.97 -14.39
N ARG A 38 15.53 1.24 -15.47
CA ARG A 38 15.53 0.37 -16.65
C ARG A 38 16.05 -1.04 -16.34
N ASN A 39 17.13 -1.15 -15.56
CA ASN A 39 17.67 -2.45 -15.16
C ASN A 39 16.71 -3.22 -14.25
N LEU A 40 16.04 -2.55 -13.31
CA LEU A 40 15.00 -3.14 -12.47
C LEU A 40 13.83 -3.67 -13.32
N GLN A 41 13.36 -2.89 -14.29
CA GLN A 41 12.29 -3.33 -15.20
C GLN A 41 12.74 -4.53 -16.03
N GLN A 42 13.95 -4.52 -16.58
CA GLN A 42 14.47 -5.65 -17.35
C GLN A 42 14.63 -6.89 -16.49
N ALA A 43 15.16 -6.77 -15.27
CA ALA A 43 15.29 -7.89 -14.35
C ALA A 43 13.93 -8.52 -14.02
N HIS A 44 12.89 -7.70 -13.78
CA HIS A 44 11.53 -8.19 -13.59
C HIS A 44 11.04 -8.98 -14.81
N LEU A 45 11.15 -8.41 -16.02
CA LEU A 45 10.69 -9.04 -17.26
C LEU A 45 11.42 -10.35 -17.58
N GLN A 46 12.70 -10.47 -17.21
CA GLN A 46 13.49 -11.69 -17.40
C GLN A 46 13.19 -12.74 -16.31
N GLN A 47 13.07 -12.31 -15.06
CA GLN A 47 12.75 -13.18 -13.95
C GLN A 47 12.02 -12.44 -12.83
N ASN A 48 10.72 -12.73 -12.71
CA ASN A 48 9.94 -12.31 -11.55
C ASN A 48 10.62 -12.79 -10.25
N ASP A 49 10.48 -11.96 -9.21
CA ASP A 49 11.06 -12.16 -7.87
C ASP A 49 12.58 -12.09 -7.75
N PHE A 50 13.23 -11.26 -8.57
CA PHE A 50 14.66 -11.00 -8.48
C PHE A 50 15.06 -10.26 -7.19
N PHE A 51 16.35 -10.27 -6.93
CA PHE A 51 17.01 -9.55 -5.86
C PHE A 51 17.93 -8.46 -6.42
N VAL A 52 18.18 -7.43 -5.61
CA VAL A 52 19.09 -6.35 -5.99
C VAL A 52 20.03 -6.02 -4.84
N THR A 53 21.27 -5.70 -5.20
CA THR A 53 22.27 -5.12 -4.28
C THR A 53 22.44 -3.64 -4.61
N LEU A 54 22.13 -2.79 -3.64
CA LEU A 54 22.09 -1.34 -3.73
C LEU A 54 23.38 -0.70 -3.24
N GLN A 55 23.66 0.52 -3.70
CA GLN A 55 24.89 1.22 -3.39
C GLN A 55 24.78 1.95 -2.05
N THR A 56 25.71 1.69 -1.14
CA THR A 56 25.89 2.45 0.11
C THR A 56 27.33 2.90 0.29
N PHE A 57 28.14 2.73 -0.76
CA PHE A 57 29.57 3.01 -0.78
C PHE A 57 29.95 4.09 -1.80
N GLY A 58 31.16 4.61 -1.61
CA GLY A 58 31.92 5.35 -2.62
C GLY A 58 33.40 5.06 -2.46
N TRP A 59 34.18 5.31 -3.51
CA TRP A 59 35.61 5.10 -3.53
C TRP A 59 36.31 6.45 -3.58
N ARG A 60 37.09 6.79 -2.55
CA ARG A 60 37.92 8.00 -2.53
C ARG A 60 39.37 7.64 -2.70
N ASP A 61 40.07 8.31 -3.59
CA ASP A 61 41.53 8.24 -3.65
C ASP A 61 42.11 8.78 -2.34
N LYS A 62 43.02 8.05 -1.72
CA LYS A 62 43.54 8.39 -0.39
C LYS A 62 44.43 9.63 -0.41
N GLN A 63 45.07 9.94 -1.54
CA GLN A 63 45.97 11.10 -1.68
C GLN A 63 45.18 12.38 -1.96
N THR A 64 44.22 12.33 -2.89
CA THR A 64 43.46 13.52 -3.30
C THR A 64 42.16 13.70 -2.50
N ASN A 65 41.69 12.64 -1.84
CA ASN A 65 40.37 12.55 -1.20
C ASN A 65 39.19 12.77 -2.16
N LEU A 66 39.43 12.71 -3.47
CA LEU A 66 38.39 12.83 -4.49
C LEU A 66 37.77 11.46 -4.76
N PHE A 67 36.48 11.46 -5.13
CA PHE A 67 35.82 10.23 -5.55
C PHE A 67 36.36 9.75 -6.90
N SER A 68 36.53 8.45 -7.04
CA SER A 68 37.06 7.79 -8.24
C SER A 68 36.09 6.69 -8.68
N GLY A 69 35.28 6.98 -9.69
CA GLY A 69 34.29 6.05 -10.24
C GLY A 69 32.97 6.05 -9.48
N TYR A 70 32.98 5.75 -8.19
CA TYR A 70 31.77 5.68 -7.35
C TYR A 70 31.77 6.74 -6.25
N ARG A 71 30.67 7.50 -6.15
CA ARG A 71 30.44 8.45 -5.07
C ARG A 71 29.63 7.82 -3.96
N THR A 72 29.97 8.13 -2.71
CA THR A 72 29.17 7.72 -1.56
C THR A 72 27.79 8.39 -1.63
N PRO A 73 26.68 7.61 -1.67
CA PRO A 73 25.36 8.20 -1.73
C PRO A 73 24.99 8.90 -0.43
N THR A 74 24.17 9.94 -0.55
CA THR A 74 23.50 10.56 0.59
C THR A 74 22.45 9.61 1.17
N PRO A 75 21.99 9.83 2.42
CA PRO A 75 20.86 9.10 2.96
C PRO A 75 19.61 9.15 2.05
N GLU A 76 19.31 10.30 1.46
CA GLU A 76 18.15 10.48 0.59
C GLU A 76 18.29 9.67 -0.71
N GLU A 77 19.51 9.59 -1.26
CA GLU A 77 19.85 8.76 -2.42
C GLU A 77 19.63 7.27 -2.17
N ILE A 78 20.04 6.78 -0.99
CA ILE A 78 19.78 5.39 -0.55
C ILE A 78 18.27 5.12 -0.46
N SER A 79 17.51 6.09 0.06
CA SER A 79 16.04 5.97 0.12
C SER A 79 15.44 5.88 -1.28
N ALA A 80 15.90 6.73 -2.20
CA ALA A 80 15.38 6.81 -3.56
C ALA A 80 15.59 5.51 -4.34
N GLU A 81 16.81 4.97 -4.36
CA GLU A 81 17.10 3.70 -5.04
C GLU A 81 16.36 2.54 -4.39
N THR A 82 16.22 2.53 -3.06
CA THR A 82 15.51 1.48 -2.34
C THR A 82 14.03 1.48 -2.70
N MET A 83 13.37 2.63 -2.61
CA MET A 83 11.96 2.76 -2.93
C MET A 83 11.68 2.50 -4.41
N LEU A 84 12.58 2.94 -5.31
CA LEU A 84 12.50 2.63 -6.75
C LEU A 84 12.57 1.12 -7.01
N ALA A 85 13.50 0.42 -6.36
CA ALA A 85 13.62 -1.03 -6.49
C ALA A 85 12.35 -1.75 -5.98
N ARG A 86 11.78 -1.29 -4.86
CA ARG A 86 10.50 -1.82 -4.35
C ARG A 86 9.33 -1.53 -5.29
N ALA A 87 9.33 -0.41 -6.00
CA ALA A 87 8.31 -0.10 -7.00
C ALA A 87 8.31 -1.09 -8.17
N HIS A 88 9.46 -1.71 -8.45
CA HIS A 88 9.62 -2.78 -9.45
C HIS A 88 9.48 -4.20 -8.89
N GLY A 89 8.97 -4.35 -7.65
CA GLY A 89 8.56 -5.65 -7.12
C GLY A 89 9.69 -6.59 -6.69
N ILE A 90 10.87 -6.06 -6.36
CA ILE A 90 11.97 -6.88 -5.82
C ILE A 90 11.51 -7.73 -4.63
N LYS A 91 12.07 -8.93 -4.49
CA LYS A 91 11.79 -9.81 -3.35
C LYS A 91 12.91 -9.88 -2.32
N GLY A 92 14.02 -9.21 -2.60
CA GLY A 92 15.19 -9.19 -1.73
C GLY A 92 16.05 -7.99 -2.07
N LEU A 93 16.60 -7.39 -1.02
CA LEU A 93 17.38 -6.18 -1.07
C LEU A 93 18.63 -6.40 -0.23
N PHE A 94 19.77 -6.09 -0.82
CA PHE A 94 21.07 -6.10 -0.16
C PHE A 94 21.67 -4.70 -0.27
N TYR A 95 22.55 -4.35 0.66
CA TYR A 95 23.31 -3.11 0.61
C TYR A 95 24.79 -3.43 0.62
N GLU A 96 25.54 -2.76 -0.24
CA GLU A 96 26.98 -2.91 -0.35
C GLU A 96 27.64 -1.53 -0.31
N HIS A 97 28.74 -1.30 0.40
CA HIS A 97 29.46 -2.21 1.30
C HIS A 97 28.99 -2.08 2.76
N TYR A 98 29.14 -3.16 3.53
CA TYR A 98 28.82 -3.14 4.96
C TYR A 98 29.82 -2.29 5.75
N TYR A 99 31.12 -2.63 5.72
CA TYR A 99 32.17 -1.92 6.45
C TYR A 99 33.00 -1.01 5.52
N SER A 100 33.42 0.14 6.04
CA SER A 100 34.42 0.98 5.38
C SER A 100 35.79 0.29 5.31
N ILE A 101 36.57 0.58 4.27
CA ILE A 101 37.95 0.12 4.10
C ILE A 101 38.85 1.35 3.92
N ARG A 102 39.93 1.49 4.69
CA ARG A 102 40.78 2.71 4.65
C ARG A 102 42.02 2.60 3.77
N ASN A 103 42.42 1.38 3.40
CA ASN A 103 43.65 1.09 2.67
C ASN A 103 43.42 -0.01 1.64
N MET A 104 42.55 0.22 0.65
CA MET A 104 42.44 -0.70 -0.49
C MET A 104 43.43 -0.29 -1.57
N GLU A 105 44.39 -1.16 -1.91
CA GLU A 105 45.29 -0.93 -3.04
C GLU A 105 44.65 -1.44 -4.33
N PHE A 106 44.57 -0.59 -5.35
CA PHE A 106 44.13 -0.98 -6.69
C PHE A 106 44.89 -0.19 -7.75
N GLY A 107 45.52 -0.88 -8.70
CA GLY A 107 46.28 -0.24 -9.78
C GLY A 107 47.42 0.68 -9.30
N GLY A 108 48.06 0.36 -8.18
CA GLY A 108 49.15 1.17 -7.59
C GLY A 108 48.68 2.43 -6.85
N ARG A 109 47.38 2.61 -6.63
CA ARG A 109 46.80 3.68 -5.82
C ARG A 109 46.09 3.12 -4.60
N TYR A 110 46.01 3.90 -3.54
CA TYR A 110 45.29 3.54 -2.33
C TYR A 110 43.96 4.27 -2.26
N TYR A 111 42.91 3.54 -1.89
CA TYR A 111 41.55 4.03 -1.81
C TYR A 111 40.95 3.84 -0.41
N ILE A 112 40.05 4.77 -0.08
CA ILE A 112 39.12 4.69 1.03
C ILE A 112 37.75 4.32 0.45
N ILE A 113 37.21 3.17 0.85
CA ILE A 113 35.85 2.75 0.56
C ILE A 113 34.97 3.07 1.76
N ASP A 114 33.89 3.82 1.54
CA ASP A 114 32.88 4.02 2.58
C ASP A 114 31.92 2.84 2.66
N GLY A 115 31.55 2.42 3.87
CA GLY A 115 30.48 1.45 4.11
C GLY A 115 29.28 2.05 4.82
N LEU A 116 28.33 1.17 5.18
CA LEU A 116 27.24 1.44 6.10
C LEU A 116 27.73 1.71 7.52
N VAL A 117 28.75 0.99 7.95
CA VAL A 117 29.48 1.22 9.20
C VAL A 117 30.91 1.61 8.89
N ASP A 118 31.53 2.39 9.78
CA ASP A 118 32.94 2.75 9.66
C ASP A 118 33.86 1.55 9.93
N THR A 119 35.18 1.70 9.78
CA THR A 119 36.17 0.70 10.19
C THR A 119 36.10 0.40 11.67
N LEU A 120 36.58 -0.80 12.04
CA LEU A 120 36.68 -1.23 13.43
C LEU A 120 37.45 -0.19 14.28
N GLN A 121 36.78 0.34 15.29
CA GLN A 121 37.34 1.26 16.29
C GLN A 121 36.92 0.77 17.68
N ASN A 122 37.87 0.63 18.61
CA ASN A 122 37.60 0.25 20.00
C ASN A 122 36.67 -0.99 20.16
N GLY A 123 36.84 -2.00 19.30
CA GLY A 123 36.05 -3.24 19.34
C GLY A 123 34.65 -3.17 18.71
N GLY A 124 34.28 -2.06 18.07
CA GLY A 124 33.00 -1.91 17.36
C GLY A 124 33.13 -1.22 16.01
N PHE A 125 32.07 -1.30 15.20
CA PHE A 125 31.99 -0.55 13.94
C PHE A 125 31.05 0.65 14.12
N PRO A 126 31.56 1.89 14.15
CA PRO A 126 30.73 3.09 14.31
C PRO A 126 29.66 3.19 13.21
N LEU A 127 28.44 3.58 13.60
CA LEU A 127 27.32 3.74 12.65
C LEU A 127 27.47 5.02 11.84
N THR A 128 27.20 4.96 10.54
CA THR A 128 27.20 6.15 9.66
C THR A 128 25.78 6.70 9.48
N PRO A 129 25.59 7.94 8.98
CA PRO A 129 24.26 8.44 8.63
C PRO A 129 23.50 7.52 7.65
N ARG A 130 24.21 6.78 6.79
CA ARG A 130 23.63 5.80 5.86
C ARG A 130 23.02 4.63 6.61
N TRP A 131 23.66 4.14 7.67
CA TRP A 131 23.09 3.12 8.55
C TRP A 131 21.74 3.56 9.10
N ASN A 132 21.65 4.77 9.66
CA ASN A 132 20.41 5.27 10.27
C ASN A 132 19.27 5.34 9.26
N LYS A 133 19.55 5.74 8.01
CA LYS A 133 18.53 5.73 6.95
C LYS A 133 18.12 4.31 6.57
N VAL A 134 19.08 3.41 6.37
CA VAL A 134 18.80 2.01 6.08
C VAL A 134 17.97 1.36 7.19
N GLU A 135 18.29 1.63 8.44
CA GLU A 135 17.52 1.18 9.61
C GLU A 135 16.09 1.73 9.60
N ALA A 136 15.91 3.03 9.32
CA ALA A 136 14.59 3.64 9.21
C ALA A 136 13.73 2.99 8.10
N ILE A 137 14.32 2.72 6.93
CA ILE A 137 13.66 1.99 5.84
C ILE A 137 13.31 0.57 6.27
N PHE A 138 14.25 -0.14 6.91
CA PHE A 138 14.00 -1.50 7.39
C PHE A 138 12.90 -1.57 8.43
N ASN A 139 12.77 -0.57 9.31
CA ASN A 139 11.68 -0.51 10.28
C ASN A 139 10.31 -0.43 9.59
N ARG A 140 10.20 0.36 8.52
CA ARG A 140 8.99 0.38 7.66
C ARG A 140 8.75 -0.98 7.02
N LEU A 141 9.79 -1.60 6.44
CA LEU A 141 9.70 -2.92 5.80
C LEU A 141 9.40 -4.07 6.77
N LYS A 142 9.80 -3.99 8.05
CA LYS A 142 9.37 -4.95 9.09
C LYS A 142 7.93 -4.70 9.53
N GLY A 143 7.48 -3.45 9.41
CA GLY A 143 6.14 -2.99 9.75
C GLY A 143 5.08 -3.26 8.69
N VAL A 144 4.08 -2.38 8.63
CA VAL A 144 2.91 -2.52 7.75
C VAL A 144 3.32 -2.57 6.28
N LEU A 145 4.25 -1.71 5.84
CA LEU A 145 4.68 -1.63 4.45
C LEU A 145 5.16 -2.99 3.92
N GLY A 146 6.10 -3.65 4.59
CA GLY A 146 6.61 -4.92 4.08
C GLY A 146 5.62 -6.07 4.23
N LYS A 147 4.82 -6.11 5.31
CA LYS A 147 3.73 -7.10 5.46
C LYS A 147 2.73 -7.00 4.31
N THR A 148 2.34 -5.79 3.92
CA THR A 148 1.47 -5.56 2.76
C THR A 148 2.18 -5.97 1.48
N LEU A 149 3.40 -5.49 1.21
CA LEU A 149 4.16 -5.81 -0.01
C LEU A 149 4.37 -7.32 -0.23
N MET A 150 4.47 -8.13 0.83
CA MET A 150 4.58 -9.59 0.73
C MET A 150 3.35 -10.26 0.09
N ASN A 151 2.18 -9.61 0.18
CA ASN A 151 0.93 -10.09 -0.41
C ASN A 151 0.66 -9.51 -1.80
N LEU A 152 1.58 -8.66 -2.31
CA LEU A 152 1.43 -8.00 -3.60
C LEU A 152 2.41 -8.56 -4.64
N ASN A 153 1.98 -8.49 -5.91
CA ASN A 153 2.79 -8.73 -7.08
C ASN A 153 2.90 -7.45 -7.91
N TYR A 154 4.12 -7.10 -8.31
CA TYR A 154 4.31 -6.06 -9.31
C TYR A 154 3.74 -6.53 -10.65
N ASN A 155 2.92 -5.72 -11.31
CA ASN A 155 2.23 -6.10 -12.55
C ASN A 155 3.02 -5.74 -13.82
N SER A 156 4.34 -5.58 -13.69
CA SER A 156 5.26 -5.17 -14.76
C SER A 156 5.01 -3.77 -15.34
N SER A 157 4.12 -2.98 -14.73
CA SER A 157 3.78 -1.64 -15.21
C SER A 157 4.16 -0.55 -14.22
N TYR A 158 4.68 0.55 -14.76
CA TYR A 158 4.96 1.75 -14.01
C TYR A 158 4.46 3.00 -14.75
N LEU A 159 4.38 4.11 -14.01
CA LEU A 159 4.11 5.46 -14.45
C LEU A 159 5.29 6.35 -14.03
N GLN A 160 5.75 7.23 -14.90
CA GLN A 160 6.89 8.11 -14.65
C GLN A 160 6.52 9.54 -15.04
N LEU A 161 6.45 10.44 -14.06
CA LEU A 161 6.36 11.88 -14.29
C LEU A 161 7.77 12.45 -14.12
N ARG A 162 8.29 13.10 -15.15
CA ARG A 162 9.66 13.60 -15.13
C ARG A 162 9.78 14.88 -15.93
N ARG A 163 10.56 15.81 -15.40
CA ARG A 163 11.09 16.95 -16.12
C ARG A 163 12.45 17.31 -15.56
N TYR A 164 13.47 17.20 -16.41
CA TYR A 164 14.77 17.82 -16.17
C TYR A 164 14.85 19.16 -16.90
N ILE A 165 15.83 19.99 -16.55
CA ILE A 165 15.98 21.34 -17.11
C ILE A 165 16.05 21.24 -18.65
N HIS A 166 15.17 21.98 -19.36
CA HIS A 166 15.02 22.03 -20.83
C HIS A 166 14.17 20.94 -21.52
N GLU A 167 13.43 20.08 -20.79
CA GLU A 167 12.46 19.17 -21.44
C GLU A 167 11.13 19.87 -21.75
N PRO A 168 10.45 19.57 -22.88
CA PRO A 168 9.11 20.06 -23.14
C PRO A 168 8.19 19.63 -21.99
N THR A 169 7.32 20.55 -21.55
CA THR A 169 6.51 20.38 -20.33
C THR A 169 5.58 19.18 -20.45
N THR A 170 5.99 18.05 -19.86
CA THR A 170 5.04 16.97 -19.56
C THR A 170 4.23 17.39 -18.35
N GLN A 171 3.06 18.00 -18.60
CA GLN A 171 2.21 18.52 -17.53
C GLN A 171 1.59 17.40 -16.70
N SER A 172 1.27 16.27 -17.33
CA SER A 172 0.70 15.11 -16.66
C SER A 172 1.00 13.81 -17.39
N VAL A 173 0.96 12.71 -16.64
CA VAL A 173 1.09 11.34 -17.15
C VAL A 173 0.02 10.48 -16.51
N THR A 174 -0.65 9.64 -17.32
CA THR A 174 -1.75 8.79 -16.86
C THR A 174 -1.46 7.33 -17.15
N LYS A 175 -1.72 6.45 -16.17
CA LYS A 175 -1.77 5.01 -16.38
C LYS A 175 -2.74 4.34 -15.43
N TYR A 176 -3.56 3.46 -15.99
CA TYR A 176 -4.66 2.80 -15.29
C TYR A 176 -5.58 3.82 -14.58
N TYR A 177 -5.62 3.79 -13.26
CA TYR A 177 -6.48 4.61 -12.43
C TYR A 177 -5.77 5.82 -11.83
N LEU A 178 -4.49 6.05 -12.16
CA LEU A 178 -3.65 7.10 -11.60
C LEU A 178 -3.16 8.05 -12.70
N THR A 179 -3.33 9.34 -12.45
CA THR A 179 -2.68 10.43 -13.18
C THR A 179 -1.80 11.19 -12.21
N LEU A 180 -0.56 11.46 -12.61
CA LEU A 180 0.35 12.36 -11.91
C LEU A 180 0.46 13.64 -12.73
N SER A 181 0.23 14.79 -12.09
CA SER A 181 0.42 16.09 -12.71
C SER A 181 1.50 16.87 -11.96
N GLU A 182 2.24 17.67 -12.71
CA GLU A 182 3.18 18.63 -12.14
C GLU A 182 2.42 19.70 -11.35
N VAL A 183 2.96 20.05 -10.18
CA VAL A 183 2.52 21.23 -9.42
C VAL A 183 3.59 22.30 -9.61
N SER A 184 3.28 23.30 -10.44
CA SER A 184 4.19 24.41 -10.71
C SER A 184 4.40 25.23 -9.43
N LEU A 185 5.60 25.17 -8.87
CA LEU A 185 6.05 26.08 -7.82
C LEU A 185 7.30 26.81 -8.30
N GLU A 186 7.32 28.13 -8.12
CA GLU A 186 8.53 28.92 -8.31
C GLU A 186 9.67 28.34 -7.46
N GLY A 187 10.84 28.14 -8.07
CA GLY A 187 12.03 27.60 -7.39
C GLY A 187 12.23 26.08 -7.46
N PHE A 188 11.32 25.31 -8.06
CA PHE A 188 11.46 23.85 -8.22
C PHE A 188 11.53 23.42 -9.71
N PRO A 189 12.68 23.61 -10.39
CA PRO A 189 12.76 23.37 -11.84
C PRO A 189 12.67 21.88 -12.23
N LYS A 190 12.92 20.96 -11.29
CA LYS A 190 13.04 19.52 -11.55
C LYS A 190 11.98 18.71 -10.80
N ILE A 191 11.34 17.77 -11.52
CA ILE A 191 10.45 16.76 -10.96
C ILE A 191 10.86 15.39 -11.47
N ASP A 192 10.78 14.38 -10.60
CA ASP A 192 11.02 12.99 -10.98
C ASP A 192 10.25 12.09 -10.01
N PHE A 193 9.05 11.70 -10.42
CA PHE A 193 8.17 10.82 -9.66
C PHE A 193 7.98 9.51 -10.41
N HIS A 194 8.28 8.41 -9.71
CA HIS A 194 8.11 7.08 -10.23
C HIS A 194 7.02 6.34 -9.44
N SER A 195 6.10 5.70 -10.16
CA SER A 195 5.07 4.85 -9.55
C SER A 195 5.03 3.46 -10.16
N GLY A 196 5.26 2.44 -9.33
CA GLY A 196 5.08 1.04 -9.71
C GLY A 196 3.71 0.53 -9.29
N PHE A 197 2.99 -0.16 -10.17
CA PHE A 197 1.66 -0.72 -9.89
C PHE A 197 1.76 -2.15 -9.36
N LEU A 198 1.06 -2.41 -8.27
CA LEU A 198 1.04 -3.72 -7.62
C LEU A 198 -0.40 -4.24 -7.46
N GLU A 199 -0.55 -5.55 -7.56
CA GLU A 199 -1.82 -6.25 -7.43
C GLU A 199 -1.78 -7.23 -6.26
N ASP A 200 -2.88 -7.29 -5.52
CA ASP A 200 -3.07 -8.30 -4.49
C ASP A 200 -3.15 -9.70 -5.11
N LYS A 201 -2.38 -10.64 -4.56
CA LYS A 201 -2.27 -12.02 -5.06
C LYS A 201 -3.60 -12.76 -5.14
N ASN A 202 -4.54 -12.42 -4.27
CA ASN A 202 -5.79 -13.15 -4.11
C ASN A 202 -7.00 -12.33 -4.52
N ASN A 203 -6.84 -11.03 -4.79
CA ASN A 203 -8.00 -10.16 -4.98
C ASN A 203 -7.75 -8.98 -5.92
N ASN A 204 -8.11 -9.17 -7.17
CA ASN A 204 -7.85 -8.22 -8.26
C ASN A 204 -8.51 -6.85 -8.08
N ASP A 205 -9.53 -6.71 -7.24
CA ASP A 205 -10.18 -5.40 -6.98
C ASP A 205 -9.39 -4.53 -5.99
N ASN A 206 -8.38 -5.10 -5.33
CA ASN A 206 -7.52 -4.42 -4.38
C ASN A 206 -6.30 -3.85 -5.12
N LYS A 207 -6.36 -2.60 -5.55
CA LYS A 207 -5.28 -2.00 -6.34
C LYS A 207 -4.30 -1.24 -5.47
N PHE A 208 -3.02 -1.31 -5.83
CA PHE A 208 -1.95 -0.62 -5.12
C PHE A 208 -0.97 0.04 -6.09
N PHE A 209 -0.36 1.13 -5.63
CA PHE A 209 0.79 1.70 -6.30
C PHE A 209 1.80 2.21 -5.27
N LEU A 210 3.09 1.97 -5.52
CA LEU A 210 4.17 2.56 -4.74
C LEU A 210 4.65 3.81 -5.49
N LEU A 211 4.35 4.99 -4.95
CA LEU A 211 4.77 6.28 -5.52
C LEU A 211 6.02 6.78 -4.78
N THR A 212 7.00 7.26 -5.53
CA THR A 212 8.33 7.61 -5.02
C THR A 212 8.81 8.91 -5.63
N ASN A 213 9.39 9.78 -4.81
CA ASN A 213 10.10 10.98 -5.26
C ASN A 213 11.56 10.61 -5.50
N GLN A 214 11.99 10.63 -6.77
CA GLN A 214 13.35 10.31 -7.18
C GLN A 214 14.29 11.53 -7.08
N ILE A 215 13.77 12.71 -6.74
CA ILE A 215 14.60 13.87 -6.41
C ILE A 215 15.13 13.72 -4.97
N THR A 216 16.45 13.75 -4.82
CA THR A 216 17.15 13.45 -3.56
C THR A 216 17.65 14.67 -2.80
N VAL A 217 17.47 15.88 -3.35
CA VAL A 217 17.96 17.14 -2.76
C VAL A 217 16.88 17.95 -2.05
N GLY A 218 15.61 17.53 -2.12
CA GLY A 218 14.53 18.23 -1.43
C GLY A 218 13.16 17.62 -1.69
N SER A 219 12.19 18.05 -0.89
CA SER A 219 10.80 17.63 -1.03
C SER A 219 10.19 18.10 -2.35
N ARG A 220 9.20 17.36 -2.85
CA ARG A 220 8.46 17.70 -4.08
C ARG A 220 6.97 17.52 -3.87
N LEU A 221 6.20 18.44 -4.42
CA LEU A 221 4.76 18.29 -4.56
C LEU A 221 4.43 17.58 -5.87
N VAL A 222 3.39 16.77 -5.83
CA VAL A 222 2.77 16.16 -7.01
C VAL A 222 1.27 16.16 -6.83
N GLU A 223 0.55 16.50 -7.88
CA GLU A 223 -0.90 16.34 -7.92
C GLU A 223 -1.21 14.92 -8.40
N LEU A 224 -2.06 14.23 -7.66
CA LEU A 224 -2.58 12.93 -8.02
C LEU A 224 -4.05 13.09 -8.38
N SER A 225 -4.42 12.61 -9.56
CA SER A 225 -5.81 12.43 -9.94
C SER A 225 -6.11 10.94 -10.10
N LEU A 226 -7.12 10.46 -9.37
CA LEU A 226 -7.58 9.09 -9.38
C LEU A 226 -8.91 8.98 -10.10
N ILE A 227 -9.09 7.87 -10.81
CA ILE A 227 -10.40 7.39 -11.25
C ILE A 227 -10.74 6.08 -10.54
N LYS A 228 -11.97 5.60 -10.68
CA LYS A 228 -12.39 4.29 -10.17
C LYS A 228 -11.53 3.17 -10.79
N PRO A 229 -10.80 2.36 -9.97
CA PRO A 229 -9.89 1.34 -10.46
C PRO A 229 -10.58 0.10 -11.02
N VAL A 230 -11.81 -0.15 -10.59
CA VAL A 230 -12.67 -1.25 -11.04
C VAL A 230 -14.10 -0.73 -11.16
N THR A 231 -14.94 -1.43 -11.92
CA THR A 231 -16.36 -1.07 -12.09
C THR A 231 -17.25 -1.79 -11.07
N GLY A 232 -18.46 -1.29 -10.85
CA GLY A 232 -19.50 -2.01 -10.08
C GLY A 232 -19.69 -1.54 -8.63
N PHE A 233 -18.85 -0.64 -8.14
CA PHE A 233 -18.94 -0.05 -6.80
C PHE A 233 -19.09 1.47 -6.87
N TYR A 234 -19.65 2.06 -5.81
CA TYR A 234 -19.87 3.50 -5.74
C TYR A 234 -18.91 4.21 -4.78
N ASN A 235 -18.40 3.52 -3.77
CA ASN A 235 -17.44 4.09 -2.82
C ASN A 235 -16.08 3.42 -2.99
N TYR A 236 -15.05 4.22 -3.27
CA TYR A 236 -13.65 3.81 -3.33
C TYR A 236 -12.85 4.49 -2.24
N ARG A 237 -12.00 3.73 -1.56
CA ARG A 237 -11.03 4.21 -0.58
C ARG A 237 -9.73 4.54 -1.29
N PHE A 238 -9.12 5.65 -0.94
CA PHE A 238 -7.73 5.97 -1.27
C PHE A 238 -6.98 6.29 0.02
N ARG A 239 -5.99 5.46 0.35
CA ARG A 239 -5.19 5.62 1.57
C ARG A 239 -3.71 5.37 1.35
N ASN A 240 -2.89 5.97 2.22
CA ASN A 240 -1.55 5.46 2.49
C ASN A 240 -1.69 4.23 3.40
N VAL A 241 -1.03 3.13 3.06
CA VAL A 241 -1.13 1.89 3.86
C VAL A 241 -0.48 2.02 5.23
N GLU A 242 0.49 2.92 5.36
CA GLU A 242 1.20 3.19 6.60
C GLU A 242 0.45 4.26 7.42
N PRO A 243 -0.21 3.89 8.54
CA PRO A 243 -1.16 4.75 9.22
C PRO A 243 -0.51 6.01 9.82
N GLN A 244 0.79 6.00 10.11
CA GLN A 244 1.50 7.15 10.66
C GLN A 244 1.50 8.39 9.74
N TYR A 245 1.17 8.23 8.46
CA TYR A 245 1.06 9.33 7.50
C TYR A 245 -0.37 9.90 7.37
N ASN A 246 -1.34 9.37 8.13
CA ASN A 246 -2.70 9.93 8.31
C ASN A 246 -3.46 10.34 7.03
N PHE A 247 -3.32 9.58 5.95
CA PHE A 247 -4.04 9.84 4.71
C PHE A 247 -4.99 8.69 4.38
N ASP A 248 -6.31 8.93 4.50
CA ASP A 248 -7.37 7.95 4.21
C ASP A 248 -8.68 8.67 3.86
N THR A 249 -9.11 8.54 2.61
CA THR A 249 -10.28 9.24 2.07
C THR A 249 -11.19 8.29 1.26
N THR A 250 -12.41 8.75 1.01
CA THR A 250 -13.41 8.04 0.20
C THR A 250 -13.88 8.92 -0.95
N TYR A 251 -14.01 8.35 -2.14
CA TYR A 251 -14.47 9.05 -3.34
C TYR A 251 -15.37 8.14 -4.21
N GLN A 252 -16.07 8.74 -5.19
CA GLN A 252 -17.00 8.01 -6.07
C GLN A 252 -16.45 7.73 -7.47
N ASN A 253 -16.18 8.80 -8.22
CA ASN A 253 -15.81 8.71 -9.63
C ASN A 253 -14.35 9.12 -9.83
N THR A 254 -14.04 10.31 -9.36
CA THR A 254 -12.70 10.90 -9.43
C THR A 254 -12.32 11.49 -8.07
N PHE A 255 -11.02 11.62 -7.84
CA PHE A 255 -10.48 12.30 -6.68
C PHE A 255 -9.16 12.95 -7.06
N THR A 256 -8.95 14.20 -6.67
CA THR A 256 -7.70 14.91 -6.92
C THR A 256 -7.15 15.44 -5.61
N THR A 257 -5.86 15.26 -5.38
CA THR A 257 -5.15 15.79 -4.21
C THR A 257 -3.71 16.10 -4.55
N THR A 258 -3.15 17.09 -3.85
CA THR A 258 -1.71 17.37 -3.87
C THR A 258 -1.06 16.66 -2.68
N LEU A 259 0.03 15.94 -2.93
CA LEU A 259 0.82 15.27 -1.90
C LEU A 259 2.24 15.80 -1.90
N ASN A 260 2.82 15.92 -0.69
CA ASN A 260 4.22 16.29 -0.50
C ASN A 260 5.05 15.05 -0.19
N PHE A 261 6.13 14.84 -0.94
CA PHE A 261 7.07 13.76 -0.72
C PHE A 261 8.42 14.32 -0.31
N PRO A 262 9.00 13.88 0.82
CA PRO A 262 10.39 14.20 1.14
C PRO A 262 11.35 13.69 0.07
N ALA A 263 12.59 14.19 0.13
CA ALA A 263 13.66 13.81 -0.78
C ALA A 263 13.91 12.28 -0.74
N GLY A 264 13.86 11.63 -1.91
CA GLY A 264 14.11 10.19 -2.05
C GLY A 264 13.06 9.25 -1.44
N GLU A 265 12.02 9.77 -0.78
CA GLU A 265 11.06 8.93 -0.08
C GLU A 265 9.96 8.38 -1.01
N GLY A 266 9.34 7.29 -0.59
CA GLY A 266 8.22 6.67 -1.28
C GLY A 266 7.21 6.05 -0.33
N TYR A 267 5.96 5.97 -0.76
CA TYR A 267 4.84 5.46 0.02
C TYR A 267 3.96 4.54 -0.81
N LEU A 268 3.41 3.51 -0.16
CA LEU A 268 2.49 2.57 -0.77
C LEU A 268 1.07 3.04 -0.54
N TYR A 269 0.33 3.20 -1.62
CA TYR A 269 -1.08 3.58 -1.58
C TYR A 269 -1.96 2.42 -2.00
N GLN A 270 -3.14 2.35 -1.39
CA GLN A 270 -4.22 1.44 -1.77
C GLN A 270 -5.36 2.25 -2.38
N VAL A 271 -5.93 1.72 -3.46
CA VAL A 271 -7.15 2.21 -4.10
C VAL A 271 -8.10 1.03 -4.26
N ALA A 272 -9.19 0.99 -3.50
CA ALA A 272 -10.04 -0.20 -3.45
C ALA A 272 -11.50 0.10 -3.10
N PRO A 273 -12.48 -0.71 -3.53
CA PRO A 273 -13.88 -0.58 -3.13
C PRO A 273 -14.07 -0.69 -1.61
N VAL A 274 -14.75 0.28 -1.01
CA VAL A 274 -15.01 0.31 0.45
C VAL A 274 -15.80 -0.92 0.90
N VAL A 275 -16.80 -1.32 0.11
CA VAL A 275 -17.64 -2.49 0.43
C VAL A 275 -16.88 -3.84 0.38
N LYS A 276 -15.63 -3.85 -0.06
CA LYS A 276 -14.76 -5.03 -0.01
C LYS A 276 -13.61 -4.86 0.97
N TYR A 277 -13.01 -3.68 1.07
CA TYR A 277 -11.75 -3.48 1.81
C TYR A 277 -11.86 -2.39 2.88
N GLY A 278 -13.07 -2.16 3.38
CA GLY A 278 -13.29 -1.33 4.54
C GLY A 278 -13.02 0.15 4.31
N GLY A 279 -12.89 0.89 5.41
CA GLY A 279 -12.83 2.35 5.42
C GLY A 279 -14.22 2.97 5.60
N LYS A 280 -14.47 4.13 5.01
CA LYS A 280 -15.71 4.89 5.23
C LYS A 280 -16.65 4.73 4.04
N LEU A 281 -17.86 4.23 4.26
CA LEU A 281 -18.94 4.31 3.29
C LEU A 281 -19.58 5.69 3.41
N ALA A 282 -19.15 6.62 2.57
CA ALA A 282 -19.55 8.02 2.61
C ALA A 282 -20.81 8.32 1.78
N TYR A 283 -21.19 7.40 0.89
CA TYR A 283 -22.32 7.56 -0.02
C TYR A 283 -23.11 6.26 -0.12
N ASN A 284 -24.40 6.36 -0.44
CA ASN A 284 -25.25 5.19 -0.63
C ASN A 284 -24.65 4.26 -1.68
N ASP A 285 -24.57 2.97 -1.37
CA ASP A 285 -24.01 1.97 -2.27
C ASP A 285 -24.96 0.78 -2.41
N THR A 286 -24.80 0.02 -3.49
CA THR A 286 -25.65 -1.14 -3.78
C THR A 286 -24.80 -2.36 -4.11
N ILE A 287 -24.97 -3.42 -3.32
CA ILE A 287 -24.37 -4.73 -3.55
C ILE A 287 -25.17 -5.45 -4.63
N LYS A 288 -24.66 -5.38 -5.87
CA LYS A 288 -25.29 -5.96 -7.09
C LYS A 288 -24.87 -7.40 -7.38
N SER A 289 -23.79 -7.86 -6.75
CA SER A 289 -23.24 -9.22 -6.83
C SER A 289 -22.99 -9.75 -5.43
N ASN A 290 -22.76 -11.06 -5.28
CA ASN A 290 -22.30 -11.59 -4.00
C ASN A 290 -20.93 -10.98 -3.69
N THR A 291 -20.82 -10.35 -2.52
CA THR A 291 -19.65 -9.53 -2.14
C THR A 291 -19.24 -9.86 -0.71
N THR A 292 -17.93 -9.96 -0.51
CA THR A 292 -17.33 -10.16 0.81
C THR A 292 -16.56 -8.91 1.23
N LEU A 293 -16.82 -8.44 2.45
CA LEU A 293 -16.05 -7.41 3.14
C LEU A 293 -14.95 -8.08 3.97
N PHE A 294 -13.70 -7.70 3.70
CA PHE A 294 -12.49 -8.26 4.30
C PHE A 294 -11.91 -7.44 5.47
N GLU A 295 -12.21 -6.15 5.55
CA GLU A 295 -11.68 -5.22 6.56
C GLU A 295 -12.81 -4.40 7.20
N ASP A 296 -12.52 -3.79 8.35
CA ASP A 296 -13.44 -2.90 9.05
C ASP A 296 -14.02 -1.78 8.17
N MET A 297 -15.34 -1.61 8.21
CA MET A 297 -16.07 -0.57 7.48
C MET A 297 -16.93 0.27 8.42
N THR A 298 -16.93 1.58 8.22
CA THR A 298 -17.86 2.51 8.87
C THR A 298 -18.88 3.02 7.86
N ILE A 299 -20.17 2.78 8.09
CA ILE A 299 -21.25 3.39 7.34
C ILE A 299 -21.60 4.74 7.97
N LYS A 300 -21.41 5.83 7.22
CA LYS A 300 -21.63 7.18 7.72
C LYS A 300 -23.11 7.47 8.01
N ASN A 301 -23.34 8.49 8.84
CA ASN A 301 -24.69 8.99 9.13
C ASN A 301 -25.44 9.31 7.82
N ASN A 302 -26.73 8.95 7.77
CA ASN A 302 -27.60 9.07 6.59
C ASN A 302 -27.17 8.26 5.35
N VAL A 303 -26.20 7.34 5.45
CA VAL A 303 -25.76 6.48 4.35
C VAL A 303 -26.36 5.08 4.47
N LYS A 304 -26.83 4.54 3.34
CA LYS A 304 -27.40 3.19 3.23
C LYS A 304 -26.54 2.32 2.35
N LEU A 305 -26.21 1.13 2.85
CA LEU A 305 -25.76 0.02 2.02
C LEU A 305 -26.96 -0.85 1.65
N ILE A 306 -27.29 -0.91 0.38
CA ILE A 306 -28.46 -1.66 -0.13
C ILE A 306 -27.97 -2.98 -0.71
N ILE A 307 -28.52 -4.11 -0.27
CA ILE A 307 -28.22 -5.42 -0.85
C ILE A 307 -29.34 -5.79 -1.82
N ASP A 308 -29.00 -6.00 -3.10
CA ASP A 308 -29.98 -6.33 -4.13
C ASP A 308 -30.62 -7.70 -3.89
N ARG A 309 -31.83 -7.88 -4.44
CA ARG A 309 -32.61 -9.11 -4.32
C ARG A 309 -31.77 -10.32 -4.72
N GLY A 310 -31.73 -11.32 -3.84
CA GLY A 310 -31.02 -12.58 -4.09
C GLY A 310 -29.50 -12.49 -4.00
N LYS A 311 -28.94 -11.35 -3.59
CA LYS A 311 -27.49 -11.18 -3.36
C LYS A 311 -27.13 -11.31 -1.90
N TYR A 312 -25.89 -11.73 -1.68
CA TYR A 312 -25.30 -11.88 -0.36
C TYR A 312 -24.21 -10.84 -0.14
N TYR A 313 -24.27 -10.18 1.01
CA TYR A 313 -23.15 -9.40 1.53
C TYR A 313 -22.58 -10.13 2.73
N THR A 314 -21.37 -10.66 2.60
CA THR A 314 -20.69 -11.42 3.65
C THR A 314 -19.69 -10.52 4.35
N ILE A 315 -19.81 -10.37 5.67
CA ILE A 315 -18.84 -9.62 6.48
C ILE A 315 -17.93 -10.60 7.21
N THR A 316 -16.63 -10.44 7.04
CA THR A 316 -15.61 -11.17 7.81
C THR A 316 -15.00 -10.33 8.91
N ASP A 317 -15.34 -9.04 8.98
CA ASP A 317 -14.85 -8.09 9.97
C ASP A 317 -15.97 -7.13 10.43
N THR A 318 -15.63 -6.08 11.16
CA THR A 318 -16.60 -5.21 11.81
C THR A 318 -17.19 -4.17 10.86
N VAL A 319 -18.53 -4.04 10.86
CA VAL A 319 -19.23 -2.91 10.28
C VAL A 319 -19.78 -2.02 11.39
N THR A 320 -19.35 -0.76 11.43
CA THR A 320 -19.84 0.24 12.38
C THR A 320 -20.84 1.18 11.71
N LEU A 321 -22.03 1.34 12.31
CA LEU A 321 -23.07 2.23 11.81
C LEU A 321 -23.04 3.55 12.58
N GLU A 322 -22.76 4.68 11.92
CA GLU A 322 -22.87 6.01 12.52
C GLU A 322 -24.27 6.60 12.33
N GLY A 323 -24.81 7.25 13.37
CA GLY A 323 -26.14 7.90 13.32
C GLY A 323 -27.24 6.99 12.74
N THR A 324 -27.83 7.42 11.63
CA THR A 324 -28.89 6.70 10.90
C THR A 324 -28.38 5.78 9.78
N GLY A 325 -27.06 5.60 9.68
CA GLY A 325 -26.43 4.74 8.70
C GLY A 325 -26.90 3.29 8.85
N PHE A 326 -27.16 2.59 7.74
CA PHE A 326 -27.84 1.28 7.82
C PHE A 326 -27.55 0.34 6.64
N ILE A 327 -27.68 -0.96 6.89
CA ILE A 327 -27.67 -2.01 5.86
C ILE A 327 -29.11 -2.44 5.60
N THR A 328 -29.57 -2.39 4.35
CA THR A 328 -30.96 -2.67 3.97
C THR A 328 -31.04 -3.38 2.61
N GLY A 329 -32.25 -3.53 2.06
CA GLY A 329 -32.48 -4.10 0.74
C GLY A 329 -33.18 -5.45 0.75
N ALA A 330 -33.34 -6.03 -0.44
CA ALA A 330 -34.05 -7.28 -0.65
C ALA A 330 -33.15 -8.52 -0.55
N GLY A 331 -31.83 -8.34 -0.53
CA GLY A 331 -30.82 -9.39 -0.36
C GLY A 331 -30.61 -9.81 1.10
N TYR A 332 -29.44 -10.39 1.37
CA TYR A 332 -29.12 -11.05 2.63
C TYR A 332 -27.73 -10.65 3.14
N LEU A 333 -27.65 -10.29 4.42
CA LEU A 333 -26.39 -10.19 5.15
C LEU A 333 -25.98 -11.58 5.64
N ASN A 334 -24.70 -11.89 5.55
CA ASN A 334 -24.07 -13.02 6.23
C ASN A 334 -22.92 -12.52 7.10
N ALA A 335 -22.81 -13.03 8.32
CA ALA A 335 -21.71 -12.75 9.23
C ALA A 335 -20.94 -14.04 9.47
N GLU A 336 -19.65 -14.04 9.14
CA GLU A 336 -18.73 -15.14 9.43
C GLU A 336 -18.13 -15.00 10.83
N GLN A 337 -17.17 -15.86 11.21
CA GLN A 337 -16.71 -16.03 12.59
C GLN A 337 -16.30 -14.73 13.30
N ASN A 338 -15.73 -13.77 12.57
CA ASN A 338 -15.31 -12.47 13.08
C ASN A 338 -16.22 -11.31 12.62
N GLY A 339 -17.21 -11.59 11.78
CA GLY A 339 -18.12 -10.58 11.24
C GLY A 339 -19.07 -10.05 12.32
N ALA A 340 -19.08 -8.73 12.52
CA ALA A 340 -19.93 -8.08 13.50
C ALA A 340 -20.53 -6.78 12.96
N VAL A 341 -21.73 -6.41 13.44
CA VAL A 341 -22.32 -5.10 13.17
C VAL A 341 -22.44 -4.34 14.48
N ASN A 342 -21.68 -3.26 14.61
CA ASN A 342 -21.79 -2.30 15.70
C ASN A 342 -22.85 -1.28 15.34
N ILE A 343 -23.93 -1.28 16.11
CA ILE A 343 -25.09 -0.42 15.91
C ILE A 343 -25.07 0.73 16.92
N ASN A 344 -25.59 1.88 16.53
CA ASN A 344 -25.74 3.03 17.44
C ASN A 344 -27.17 3.23 17.94
N GLN A 345 -28.18 2.57 17.32
CA GLN A 345 -29.57 2.66 17.74
C GLN A 345 -30.30 1.33 17.56
N TRP A 346 -31.25 1.05 18.46
CA TRP A 346 -31.95 -0.23 18.48
C TRP A 346 -32.99 -0.38 17.36
N THR A 347 -33.55 0.73 16.86
CA THR A 347 -34.51 0.75 15.74
C THR A 347 -33.88 0.26 14.42
N GLN A 348 -32.55 0.26 14.33
CA GLN A 348 -31.76 -0.20 13.18
C GLN A 348 -30.80 -1.33 13.61
N SER A 349 -31.33 -2.27 14.39
CA SER A 349 -30.52 -3.34 14.99
C SER A 349 -30.60 -4.69 14.28
N ILE A 350 -31.62 -4.93 13.44
CA ILE A 350 -31.91 -6.25 12.87
C ILE A 350 -31.67 -6.24 11.36
N PHE A 351 -30.96 -7.26 10.89
CA PHE A 351 -30.57 -7.45 9.51
C PHE A 351 -31.11 -8.78 8.98
N LYS A 352 -31.61 -8.72 7.75
CA LYS A 352 -32.11 -9.88 7.02
C LYS A 352 -30.93 -10.76 6.58
N GLY A 353 -30.99 -12.05 6.90
CA GLY A 353 -30.03 -13.07 6.46
C GLY A 353 -30.73 -14.31 5.91
N ARG A 354 -29.94 -15.26 5.41
CA ARG A 354 -30.42 -16.58 4.98
C ARG A 354 -29.33 -17.62 5.16
N GLN A 355 -29.71 -18.83 5.56
CA GLN A 355 -28.84 -19.99 5.54
C GLN A 355 -29.54 -21.11 4.78
N ILE A 356 -28.98 -21.50 3.63
CA ILE A 356 -29.62 -22.44 2.70
C ILE A 356 -31.03 -21.92 2.35
N ASN A 357 -32.08 -22.62 2.76
CA ASN A 357 -33.48 -22.23 2.52
C ASN A 357 -34.18 -21.71 3.79
N ASN A 358 -33.45 -21.55 4.90
CA ASN A 358 -34.03 -21.11 6.16
C ASN A 358 -33.83 -19.58 6.35
N PRO A 359 -34.86 -18.87 6.87
CA PRO A 359 -34.71 -17.50 7.29
C PRO A 359 -33.68 -17.38 8.42
N LYS A 360 -32.81 -16.38 8.31
CA LYS A 360 -31.83 -16.02 9.34
C LYS A 360 -32.00 -14.54 9.67
N ILE A 361 -31.87 -14.21 10.94
CA ILE A 361 -31.74 -12.83 11.39
C ILE A 361 -30.38 -12.64 12.03
N ILE A 362 -29.80 -11.47 11.81
CA ILE A 362 -28.54 -11.03 12.42
C ILE A 362 -28.85 -9.73 13.14
N TRP A 363 -28.24 -9.47 14.30
CA TRP A 363 -28.42 -8.21 15.00
C TRP A 363 -27.16 -7.70 15.67
N GLY A 364 -27.10 -6.39 15.88
CA GLY A 364 -26.00 -5.75 16.61
C GLY A 364 -26.12 -5.89 18.13
N ARG A 365 -25.02 -5.64 18.84
CA ARG A 365 -25.05 -5.54 20.31
C ARG A 365 -25.95 -4.37 20.72
N TYR A 366 -26.72 -4.56 21.80
CA TYR A 366 -27.54 -3.49 22.36
C TYR A 366 -26.66 -2.26 22.69
N PRO A 367 -26.99 -1.05 22.18
CA PRO A 367 -26.06 0.07 22.14
C PRO A 367 -25.91 0.84 23.47
N THR A 368 -26.61 0.45 24.53
CA THR A 368 -26.54 1.13 25.84
C THR A 368 -25.88 0.25 26.92
N SER A 369 -25.55 0.85 28.06
CA SER A 369 -24.90 0.19 29.21
C SER A 369 -25.76 -0.85 29.92
N GLY A 370 -27.01 -1.05 29.50
CA GLY A 370 -27.90 -2.06 30.06
C GLY A 370 -27.39 -3.48 29.83
N MET A 371 -27.45 -4.31 30.88
CA MET A 371 -27.12 -5.72 30.77
C MET A 371 -28.24 -6.47 30.06
N VAL A 372 -28.04 -6.79 28.78
CA VAL A 372 -28.88 -7.78 28.10
C VAL A 372 -28.37 -9.16 28.48
N THR A 373 -29.23 -9.98 29.06
CA THR A 373 -28.92 -11.38 29.39
C THR A 373 -29.38 -12.32 28.28
N LYS A 374 -30.51 -12.02 27.62
CA LYS A 374 -31.14 -12.86 26.60
C LYS A 374 -31.88 -12.05 25.54
N TYR A 375 -32.02 -12.63 24.35
CA TYR A 375 -32.87 -12.15 23.26
C TYR A 375 -34.00 -13.15 23.00
N ARG A 376 -35.23 -12.65 22.91
CA ARG A 376 -36.39 -13.45 22.51
C ARG A 376 -36.67 -13.23 21.04
N ILE A 377 -36.85 -14.32 20.30
CA ILE A 377 -37.07 -14.30 18.86
C ILE A 377 -38.53 -14.60 18.58
N PHE A 378 -39.15 -13.72 17.81
CA PHE A 378 -40.57 -13.80 17.46
C PHE A 378 -40.73 -13.98 15.95
N ARG A 379 -41.66 -14.84 15.55
CA ARG A 379 -42.11 -15.02 14.17
C ARG A 379 -43.48 -14.38 14.00
N ALA A 380 -43.67 -13.61 12.94
CA ALA A 380 -44.99 -13.15 12.54
C ALA A 380 -45.82 -14.33 12.02
N ILE A 381 -47.05 -14.50 12.53
CA ILE A 381 -48.01 -15.53 12.09
C ILE A 381 -49.28 -14.91 11.45
N GLY A 382 -49.31 -13.59 11.32
CA GLY A 382 -50.41 -12.82 10.76
C GLY A 382 -50.15 -11.32 10.92
N ASN A 383 -51.16 -10.49 10.61
CA ASN A 383 -51.07 -9.05 10.83
C ASN A 383 -50.95 -8.75 12.33
N ASN A 384 -49.82 -8.17 12.75
CA ASN A 384 -49.51 -7.82 14.13
C ASN A 384 -49.60 -8.98 15.15
N GLN A 385 -49.58 -10.23 14.68
CA GLN A 385 -49.57 -11.42 15.54
C GLN A 385 -48.19 -12.08 15.49
N PHE A 386 -47.61 -12.31 16.66
CA PHE A 386 -46.26 -12.84 16.81
C PHE A 386 -46.26 -14.02 17.79
N ILE A 387 -45.53 -15.08 17.45
CA ILE A 387 -45.24 -16.20 18.34
C ILE A 387 -43.76 -16.22 18.68
N GLN A 388 -43.43 -16.45 19.96
CA GLN A 388 -42.04 -16.65 20.37
C GLN A 388 -41.58 -18.03 19.90
N ILE A 389 -40.50 -18.08 19.13
CA ILE A 389 -39.95 -19.33 18.57
C ILE A 389 -38.60 -19.73 19.17
N ALA A 390 -37.92 -18.80 19.85
CA ALA A 390 -36.67 -19.08 20.53
C ALA A 390 -36.35 -18.04 21.61
N GLU A 391 -35.45 -18.41 22.51
CA GLU A 391 -34.74 -17.52 23.40
C GLU A 391 -33.24 -17.86 23.27
N VAL A 392 -32.40 -16.85 23.05
CA VAL A 392 -30.95 -17.02 22.85
C VAL A 392 -30.18 -16.13 23.81
N ASP A 393 -29.03 -16.60 24.28
CA ASP A 393 -28.20 -15.84 25.21
C ASP A 393 -27.63 -14.57 24.57
N SER A 394 -27.28 -13.59 25.40
CA SER A 394 -26.76 -12.30 24.95
C SER A 394 -25.39 -12.33 24.30
N THR A 395 -24.76 -13.50 24.17
CA THR A 395 -23.53 -13.71 23.38
C THR A 395 -23.83 -14.04 21.93
N LYS A 396 -25.07 -14.47 21.60
CA LYS A 396 -25.48 -14.78 20.23
C LYS A 396 -25.94 -13.51 19.51
N ARG A 397 -25.55 -13.37 18.24
CA ARG A 397 -25.90 -12.23 17.35
C ARG A 397 -26.61 -12.67 16.09
N GLN A 398 -26.99 -13.94 16.02
CA GLN A 398 -27.70 -14.51 14.89
C GLN A 398 -28.61 -15.66 15.34
N PHE A 399 -29.70 -15.85 14.61
CA PHE A 399 -30.63 -16.95 14.80
C PHE A 399 -31.11 -17.45 13.43
N ILE A 400 -31.21 -18.77 13.28
CA ILE A 400 -31.69 -19.43 12.07
C ILE A 400 -32.97 -20.17 12.44
N ASP A 401 -34.03 -19.91 11.71
CA ASP A 401 -35.29 -20.60 11.87
C ASP A 401 -35.30 -21.88 11.04
N SER A 402 -34.81 -22.97 11.63
CA SER A 402 -34.73 -24.28 10.98
C SER A 402 -36.10 -24.91 10.67
N THR A 403 -37.19 -24.38 11.25
CA THR A 403 -38.55 -24.91 11.07
C THR A 403 -39.30 -24.28 9.90
N THR A 404 -38.75 -23.21 9.30
CA THR A 404 -39.34 -22.49 8.17
C THR A 404 -38.44 -22.61 6.94
N ILE A 405 -39.02 -22.92 5.78
CA ILE A 405 -38.33 -22.98 4.49
C ILE A 405 -38.92 -21.91 3.58
N ILE A 406 -38.08 -21.11 2.92
CA ILE A 406 -38.44 -20.03 1.99
C ILE A 406 -37.73 -20.23 0.65
#